data_AF-A0A024LR55-F1
#
_entry.id   AF-A0A024LR55-F1
#
_cell.length_a   1.000
_cell.length_b   1.000
_cell.length_c   1.000
_cell.angle_alpha   90.00
_cell.angle_beta   90.00
_cell.angle_gamma   90.00
#
_symmetry.space_group_name_H-M   'P 1'
#
loop_
_entity.id
_entity.type
_entity.pdbx_description
1 polymer ?
#
loop_
_entity_poly.entity_id
_entity_poly.type
_entity_poly.pdbx_seq_one_letter_code
_entity_poly.pdbx_strand_id
1 'polypeptide(L)'
;MAGSLNKVILIGNLGADPEIRRLNSGDQVANLRIATSESWRDRNTNERKERTEWHSIVIFNENLVKIAEQYLKKGNKIYIEGQLQTRKWQDQNGNDRYTTEIVLQKYRGELQMLEGRGAMDGGERMQDTSPLGGGDFGDSSFDRKEDFSQNSNYLEGNFSHQLDDDVPF
;
A
#
# COMPACT_ATOMS: atom_id res chain seq x y z
N MET A 1 32.25 18.27 8.91
CA MET A 1 30.85 18.39 9.38
C MET A 1 30.05 17.23 8.81
N ALA A 2 29.58 16.32 9.66
CA ALA A 2 28.71 15.22 9.27
C ALA A 2 27.70 15.01 10.41
N GLY A 3 26.49 15.52 10.24
CA GLY A 3 25.44 15.50 11.26
C GLY A 3 24.06 15.84 10.70
N SER A 4 23.82 15.55 9.42
CA SER A 4 22.51 15.73 8.80
C SER A 4 22.01 14.40 8.23
N LEU A 5 20.69 14.22 8.28
CA LEU A 5 19.99 13.07 7.71
C LEU A 5 19.01 13.60 6.66
N ASN A 6 19.13 13.08 5.44
CA ASN A 6 18.13 13.25 4.39
C ASN A 6 17.61 11.86 4.03
N LYS A 7 16.37 11.58 4.40
CA LYS A 7 15.65 10.34 4.16
C LYS A 7 14.20 10.67 3.87
N VAL A 8 13.67 10.12 2.79
CA VAL A 8 12.24 10.14 2.47
C VAL A 8 11.74 8.71 2.38
N ILE A 9 10.63 8.46 3.05
CA ILE A 9 9.94 7.17 3.05
C ILE A 9 8.55 7.41 2.51
N LEU A 10 8.15 6.66 1.48
CA LEU A 10 6.79 6.70 0.96
C LEU A 10 6.24 5.29 0.82
N ILE A 11 4.93 5.17 1.07
CA ILE A 11 4.12 4.05 0.64
C ILE A 11 3.02 4.61 -0.24
N GLY A 12 2.97 4.15 -1.48
CA GLY A 12 2.03 4.69 -2.46
C GLY A 12 1.86 3.78 -3.67
N ASN A 13 1.06 4.23 -4.61
CA ASN A 13 0.74 3.49 -5.82
C ASN A 13 1.38 4.14 -7.04
N LEU A 14 1.88 3.33 -7.99
CA LEU A 14 2.38 3.84 -9.26
C LEU A 14 1.24 4.44 -10.09
N GLY A 15 1.39 5.69 -10.53
CA GLY A 15 0.43 6.36 -11.42
C GLY A 15 0.51 5.94 -12.88
N ALA A 16 1.68 5.45 -13.30
CA ALA A 16 1.98 4.98 -14.64
C ALA A 16 3.01 3.84 -14.57
N ASP A 17 3.19 3.14 -15.68
CA ASP A 17 4.25 2.13 -15.78
C ASP A 17 5.64 2.79 -15.61
N PRO A 18 6.63 2.08 -15.06
CA PRO A 18 8.00 2.56 -14.94
C PRO A 18 8.60 2.98 -16.28
N GLU A 19 9.20 4.17 -16.34
CA GLU A 19 9.95 4.61 -17.52
C GLU A 19 11.44 4.30 -17.34
N ILE A 20 11.98 3.40 -18.15
CA ILE A 20 13.39 3.00 -18.11
C ILE A 20 14.16 3.70 -19.23
N ARG A 21 15.21 4.43 -18.87
CA ARG A 21 16.09 5.12 -19.82
C ARG A 21 17.52 4.62 -19.68
N ARG A 22 18.19 4.41 -20.81
CA ARG A 22 19.64 4.14 -20.87
C ARG A 22 20.38 5.43 -21.11
N LEU A 23 21.34 5.74 -20.24
CA LEU A 23 22.23 6.87 -20.39
C LEU A 23 23.36 6.54 -21.38
N ASN A 24 24.00 7.58 -21.93
CA ASN A 24 25.14 7.42 -22.85
C ASN A 24 26.33 6.67 -22.22
N SER A 25 26.41 6.65 -20.88
CA SER A 25 27.41 5.86 -20.13
C SER A 25 27.13 4.36 -20.12
N GLY A 26 25.96 3.91 -20.60
CA GLY A 26 25.49 2.52 -20.50
C GLY A 26 24.65 2.23 -19.25
N ASP A 27 24.64 3.14 -18.27
CA ASP A 27 23.84 3.00 -17.04
C ASP A 27 22.34 3.09 -17.34
N GLN A 28 21.53 2.29 -16.65
CA GLN A 28 20.07 2.39 -16.68
C GLN A 28 19.56 3.26 -15.53
N VAL A 29 18.52 4.05 -15.82
CA VAL A 29 17.76 4.87 -14.87
C VAL A 29 16.29 4.52 -14.98
N ALA A 30 15.61 4.40 -13.84
CA ALA A 30 14.15 4.29 -13.79
C ALA A 30 13.53 5.59 -13.25
N ASN A 31 12.49 6.05 -13.93
CA ASN A 31 11.66 7.17 -13.50
C ASN A 31 10.27 6.63 -13.11
N LEU A 32 9.85 6.91 -11.87
CA LEU A 32 8.54 6.51 -11.35
C LEU A 32 7.72 7.73 -10.93
N ARG A 33 6.39 7.58 -10.99
CA ARG A 33 5.44 8.55 -10.46
C ARG A 33 4.55 7.87 -9.42
N ILE A 34 4.66 8.29 -8.16
CA ILE A 34 3.93 7.67 -7.04
C ILE A 34 2.87 8.63 -6.51
N ALA A 35 1.65 8.14 -6.33
CA ALA A 35 0.57 8.85 -5.63
C ALA A 35 0.52 8.44 -4.15
N THR A 36 0.34 9.42 -3.28
CA THR A 36 -0.07 9.22 -1.87
C THR A 36 -1.27 10.10 -1.57
N SER A 37 -2.27 9.57 -0.88
CA SER A 37 -3.53 10.28 -0.62
C SER A 37 -3.80 10.40 0.87
N GLU A 38 -4.31 11.55 1.29
CA GLU A 38 -4.76 11.83 2.65
C GLU A 38 -6.24 12.24 2.62
N SER A 39 -7.04 11.68 3.55
CA SER A 39 -8.44 12.03 3.74
C SER A 39 -8.64 12.67 5.11
N TRP A 40 -9.28 13.83 5.18
CA TRP A 40 -9.62 14.49 6.44
C TRP A 40 -11.00 15.13 6.38
N ARG A 41 -11.55 15.49 7.55
CA ARG A 41 -12.82 16.22 7.64
C ARG A 41 -12.54 17.71 7.82
N ASP A 42 -13.14 18.55 6.97
CA ASP A 42 -13.02 19.99 7.08
C ASP A 42 -13.73 20.50 8.35
N ARG A 43 -13.04 21.32 9.14
CA ARG A 43 -13.57 21.80 10.43
C ARG A 43 -14.69 22.82 10.28
N ASN A 44 -14.75 23.55 9.17
CA ASN A 44 -15.75 24.59 8.94
C ASN A 44 -16.99 24.00 8.27
N THR A 45 -16.81 23.15 7.26
CA THR A 45 -17.93 22.60 6.46
C THR A 45 -18.41 21.24 6.93
N ASN A 46 -17.66 20.56 7.81
CA ASN A 46 -17.90 19.17 8.22
C ASN A 46 -17.86 18.13 7.09
N GLU A 47 -17.41 18.51 5.89
CA GLU A 47 -17.33 17.62 4.73
C GLU A 47 -16.03 16.82 4.74
N ARG A 48 -16.07 15.62 4.15
CA ARG A 48 -14.87 14.81 3.91
C ARG A 48 -14.13 15.35 2.68
N LYS A 49 -12.86 15.68 2.84
CA LYS A 49 -11.94 16.11 1.78
C LYS A 49 -10.84 15.07 1.58
N GLU A 50 -10.32 15.03 0.35
CA GLU A 50 -9.21 14.17 -0.04
C GLU A 50 -8.17 15.01 -0.78
N ARG A 51 -6.88 14.75 -0.52
CA ARG A 51 -5.76 15.35 -1.24
C ARG A 51 -4.81 14.25 -1.66
N THR A 52 -4.46 14.25 -2.94
CA THR A 52 -3.48 13.34 -3.50
C THR A 52 -2.24 14.12 -3.90
N GLU A 53 -1.09 13.71 -3.34
CA GLU A 53 0.22 14.24 -3.67
C GLU A 53 0.94 13.28 -4.61
N TRP A 54 1.69 13.86 -5.53
CA TRP A 54 2.36 13.13 -6.60
C TRP A 54 3.87 13.32 -6.55
N HIS A 55 4.58 12.22 -6.38
CA HIS A 55 6.01 12.18 -6.11
C HIS A 55 6.77 11.69 -7.34
N SER A 56 7.78 12.46 -7.77
CA SER A 56 8.70 12.06 -8.82
C SER A 56 9.88 11.32 -8.22
N ILE A 57 10.08 10.08 -8.64
CA ILE A 57 11.16 9.22 -8.16
C ILE A 57 12.16 8.98 -9.30
N VAL A 58 13.44 9.06 -8.97
CA VAL A 58 14.54 8.73 -9.89
C VAL A 58 15.43 7.67 -9.25
N ILE A 59 15.58 6.53 -9.91
CA ILE A 59 16.37 5.40 -9.41
C ILE A 59 17.60 5.23 -10.29
N PHE A 60 18.78 5.44 -9.70
CA PHE A 60 20.09 5.15 -10.31
C PHE A 60 20.67 3.82 -9.80
N ASN A 61 20.11 3.24 -8.75
CA ASN A 61 20.53 1.95 -8.23
C ASN A 61 20.15 0.83 -9.21
N GLU A 62 21.14 0.26 -9.88
CA GLU A 62 20.95 -0.72 -10.96
C GLU A 62 20.11 -1.94 -10.56
N ASN A 63 20.26 -2.43 -9.33
CA ASN A 63 19.47 -3.56 -8.84
C ASN A 63 17.99 -3.19 -8.70
N LEU A 64 17.70 -1.99 -8.20
CA LEU A 64 16.34 -1.50 -8.04
C LEU A 64 15.72 -1.13 -9.39
N VAL A 65 16.53 -0.66 -10.36
CA VAL A 65 16.07 -0.44 -11.74
C VAL A 65 15.62 -1.74 -12.39
N LYS A 66 16.38 -2.83 -12.25
CA LYS A 66 15.99 -4.16 -12.76
C LYS A 66 14.69 -4.65 -12.12
N ILE A 67 14.54 -4.47 -10.81
CA ILE A 67 13.30 -4.82 -10.10
C ILE A 67 12.12 -4.00 -10.62
N ALA A 68 12.32 -2.69 -10.80
CA ALA A 68 11.29 -1.81 -11.35
C ALA A 68 10.88 -2.21 -12.76
N GLU A 69 11.84 -2.47 -13.64
CA GLU A 69 11.60 -2.88 -15.03
C GLU A 69 10.87 -4.23 -15.13
N GLN A 70 11.23 -5.20 -14.28
CA GLN A 70 10.69 -6.56 -14.38
C GLN A 70 9.34 -6.75 -13.70
N TYR A 71 9.10 -6.07 -12.58
CA TYR A 71 7.99 -6.40 -11.69
C TYR A 71 7.00 -5.27 -11.45
N LEU A 72 7.37 -4.00 -11.71
CA LEU A 72 6.47 -2.89 -11.47
C LEU A 72 5.67 -2.51 -12.72
N LYS A 73 4.41 -2.19 -12.49
CA LYS A 73 3.43 -1.70 -13.45
C LYS A 73 2.58 -0.60 -12.79
N LYS A 74 1.80 0.09 -13.59
CA LYS A 74 0.79 1.04 -13.11
C LYS A 74 -0.12 0.37 -12.08
N GLY A 75 -0.36 1.08 -10.97
CA GLY A 75 -1.25 0.65 -9.91
C GLY A 75 -0.58 -0.15 -8.80
N ASN A 76 0.61 -0.74 -9.02
CA ASN A 76 1.30 -1.50 -7.96
C ASN A 76 1.54 -0.62 -6.74
N LYS A 77 1.31 -1.19 -5.55
CA LYS A 77 1.62 -0.55 -4.27
C LYS A 77 3.06 -0.88 -3.88
N ILE A 78 3.85 0.14 -3.59
CA ILE A 78 5.25 -0.01 -3.23
C ILE A 78 5.61 0.82 -2.00
N TYR A 79 6.57 0.30 -1.24
CA TYR A 79 7.39 1.05 -0.29
C TYR A 79 8.64 1.54 -1.03
N ILE A 80 9.04 2.78 -0.76
CA ILE A 80 10.27 3.34 -1.28
C ILE A 80 10.97 4.21 -0.24
N GLU A 81 12.29 4.05 -0.16
CA GLU A 81 13.18 4.90 0.63
C GLU A 81 14.21 5.56 -0.28
N GLY A 82 14.34 6.89 -0.20
CA GLY A 82 15.31 7.66 -0.96
C GLY A 82 15.70 8.97 -0.26
N GLN A 83 16.19 9.93 -1.04
CA GLN A 83 16.62 11.25 -0.54
C GLN A 83 16.03 12.36 -1.40
N LEU A 84 15.66 13.49 -0.81
CA LEU A 84 15.24 14.65 -1.59
C LEU A 84 16.44 15.31 -2.27
N GLN A 85 16.33 15.55 -3.56
CA GLN A 85 17.28 16.34 -4.33
C GLN A 85 16.53 17.35 -5.19
N THR A 86 16.91 18.61 -5.08
CA THR A 86 16.40 19.67 -5.94
C THR A 86 17.49 20.03 -6.94
N ARG A 87 17.21 19.85 -8.22
CA ARG A 87 18.11 20.27 -9.29
C ARG A 87 17.61 21.55 -9.96
N LYS A 88 18.56 22.40 -10.31
CA LYS A 88 18.35 23.61 -11.10
C LYS A 88 18.61 23.30 -12.58
N TRP A 89 17.72 23.74 -13.46
CA TRP A 89 17.88 23.62 -14.91
C TRP A 89 17.31 24.87 -15.59
N GLN A 90 17.73 25.17 -16.80
CA GLN A 90 17.21 26.32 -17.56
C GLN A 90 16.21 25.85 -18.61
N ASP A 91 15.08 26.55 -18.71
CA ASP A 91 14.14 26.33 -19.81
C ASP A 91 14.65 26.94 -21.14
N GLN A 92 13.91 26.72 -22.22
CA GLN A 92 14.29 27.19 -23.56
C GLN A 92 14.41 28.72 -23.65
N ASN A 93 13.80 29.46 -22.72
CA ASN A 93 13.85 30.91 -22.65
C ASN A 93 14.99 31.41 -21.75
N GLY A 94 15.81 30.51 -21.20
CA GLY A 94 16.91 30.84 -20.30
C GLY A 94 16.49 31.08 -18.85
N ASN A 95 15.23 30.81 -18.48
CA ASN A 95 14.78 31.01 -17.10
C ASN A 95 15.19 29.83 -16.21
N ASP A 96 15.64 30.15 -15.00
CA ASP A 96 15.97 29.16 -14.00
C ASP A 96 14.71 28.45 -13.47
N ARG A 97 14.71 27.12 -13.56
CA ARG A 97 13.68 26.21 -13.05
C ARG A 97 14.27 25.27 -12.01
N TYR A 98 13.44 24.87 -11.05
CA TYR A 98 13.81 23.94 -10.00
C TYR A 98 12.87 22.74 -10.05
N THR A 99 13.43 21.55 -9.94
CA THR A 99 12.67 20.31 -9.82
C THR A 99 13.18 19.54 -8.63
N THR A 100 12.27 19.21 -7.72
CA THR A 100 12.55 18.40 -6.54
C THR A 100 12.11 16.96 -6.82
N GLU A 101 13.04 16.03 -6.64
CA GLU A 101 12.86 14.61 -6.92
C GLU A 101 13.32 13.78 -5.72
N ILE A 102 12.74 12.60 -5.55
CA ILE A 102 13.23 11.61 -4.59
C ILE A 102 14.18 10.68 -5.33
N VAL A 103 15.44 10.68 -4.92
CA VAL A 103 16.53 10.03 -5.64
C VAL A 103 17.04 8.84 -4.85
N LEU A 104 17.11 7.69 -5.52
CA LEU A 104 17.78 6.49 -5.04
C LEU A 104 19.11 6.37 -5.79
N GLN A 105 20.18 6.88 -5.17
CA GLN A 105 21.52 6.86 -5.74
C GLN A 105 22.08 5.43 -5.87
N LYS A 106 23.16 5.27 -6.64
CA LYS A 106 23.88 4.00 -6.73
C LYS A 106 24.20 3.47 -5.32
N TYR A 107 23.93 2.19 -5.09
CA TYR A 107 24.14 1.50 -3.80
C TYR A 107 23.33 2.05 -2.61
N ARG A 108 22.34 2.90 -2.83
CA ARG A 108 21.47 3.49 -1.79
C ARG A 108 19.99 3.33 -2.13
N GLY A 109 19.16 3.58 -1.12
CA GLY A 109 17.71 3.50 -1.20
C GLY A 109 17.18 2.08 -1.10
N GLU A 110 15.88 1.99 -0.90
CA GLU A 110 15.16 0.73 -0.78
C GLU A 110 13.88 0.79 -1.60
N LEU A 111 13.49 -0.35 -2.17
CA LEU A 111 12.22 -0.52 -2.85
C LEU A 111 11.67 -1.88 -2.46
N GLN A 112 10.41 -1.91 -2.01
CA GLN A 112 9.69 -3.15 -1.75
C GLN A 112 8.31 -3.10 -2.39
N MET A 113 7.94 -4.18 -3.05
CA MET A 113 6.56 -4.37 -3.52
C MET A 113 5.71 -4.80 -2.33
N LEU A 114 4.58 -4.15 -2.14
CA LEU A 114 3.66 -4.42 -1.02
C LEU A 114 2.40 -5.16 -1.47
N GLU A 115 2.39 -5.70 -2.69
CA GLU A 115 1.27 -6.52 -3.13
C GLU A 115 1.21 -7.83 -2.36
N GLY A 116 0.00 -8.17 -1.92
CA GLY A 116 -0.30 -9.50 -1.43
C GLY A 116 -0.17 -10.50 -2.56
N ARG A 117 0.54 -11.61 -2.31
CA ARG A 117 0.38 -12.86 -3.05
C ARG A 117 -1.11 -13.24 -3.05
N GLY A 118 -1.88 -12.78 -4.03
CA GLY A 118 -3.35 -12.93 -3.99
C GLY A 118 -4.09 -12.64 -5.28
N ALA A 119 -3.40 -12.45 -6.40
CA ALA A 119 -4.02 -12.46 -7.73
C ALA A 119 -3.22 -13.37 -8.66
N MET A 120 -2.95 -14.59 -8.21
CA MET A 120 -2.85 -15.70 -9.15
C MET A 120 -4.25 -15.89 -9.71
N ASP A 121 -4.40 -15.40 -10.94
CA ASP A 121 -5.20 -15.98 -12.02
C ASP A 121 -5.56 -17.45 -11.74
N GLY A 122 -6.68 -17.64 -11.04
CA GLY A 122 -7.23 -18.91 -10.64
C GLY A 122 -8.43 -19.21 -11.51
N GLY A 123 -8.13 -19.68 -12.72
CA GLY A 123 -8.90 -20.59 -13.56
C GLY A 123 -10.43 -20.53 -13.49
N GLU A 124 -11.02 -20.24 -14.64
CA GLU A 124 -12.21 -20.93 -15.17
C GLU A 124 -13.23 -21.38 -14.11
N ARG A 125 -14.25 -20.55 -13.85
CA ARG A 125 -15.53 -21.07 -13.40
C ARG A 125 -16.10 -21.94 -14.52
N MET A 126 -15.70 -23.22 -14.52
CA MET A 126 -16.38 -24.27 -15.26
C MET A 126 -17.85 -24.26 -14.86
N GLN A 127 -18.67 -24.08 -15.89
CA GLN A 127 -20.11 -24.15 -15.88
C GLN A 127 -20.48 -25.60 -15.56
N ASP A 128 -20.88 -25.87 -14.31
CA ASP A 128 -21.39 -27.18 -13.92
C ASP A 128 -22.77 -27.37 -14.56
N THR A 129 -22.77 -28.00 -15.73
CA THR A 129 -23.95 -28.59 -16.34
C THR A 129 -24.36 -29.78 -15.49
N SER A 130 -25.47 -29.64 -14.77
CA SER A 130 -26.15 -30.73 -14.09
C SER A 130 -26.60 -31.81 -15.08
N PRO A 131 -26.34 -33.10 -14.80
CA PRO A 131 -27.30 -34.15 -15.07
C PRO A 131 -27.70 -34.83 -13.74
N LEU A 132 -28.71 -35.70 -13.82
CA LEU A 132 -29.29 -36.55 -12.74
C LEU A 132 -30.48 -35.86 -12.05
N GLY A 133 -31.74 -36.29 -12.18
CA GLY A 133 -32.27 -37.59 -12.61
C GLY A 133 -32.60 -38.50 -11.41
N GLY A 134 -33.80 -38.31 -10.82
CA GLY A 134 -34.69 -39.36 -10.32
C GLY A 134 -34.47 -40.00 -8.92
N GLY A 135 -35.57 -40.03 -8.13
CA GLY A 135 -35.86 -40.99 -7.02
C GLY A 135 -35.54 -40.46 -5.61
N ASP A 136 -36.49 -39.95 -4.83
CA ASP A 136 -37.48 -40.66 -3.97
C ASP A 136 -36.86 -41.59 -2.93
N PHE A 137 -36.84 -41.16 -1.65
CA PHE A 137 -37.18 -41.94 -0.45
C PHE A 137 -37.36 -40.95 0.72
N GLY A 138 -38.59 -40.83 1.21
CA GLY A 138 -38.90 -40.12 2.46
C GLY A 138 -38.71 -41.00 3.69
N ASP A 139 -38.44 -40.38 4.85
CA ASP A 139 -39.02 -40.83 6.11
C ASP A 139 -38.94 -39.75 7.23
N SER A 140 -40.04 -39.69 7.97
CA SER A 140 -40.33 -39.23 9.33
C SER A 140 -39.68 -38.00 9.98
N SER A 141 -40.54 -36.98 10.11
CA SER A 141 -40.84 -36.16 11.30
C SER A 141 -40.14 -36.53 12.62
N PHE A 142 -39.38 -35.58 13.19
CA PHE A 142 -39.35 -35.34 14.64
C PHE A 142 -39.18 -33.85 14.95
N ASP A 143 -40.30 -33.27 15.37
CA ASP A 143 -40.43 -32.01 16.09
C ASP A 143 -39.79 -32.17 17.49
N ARG A 144 -38.92 -31.24 17.90
CA ARG A 144 -38.67 -30.99 19.33
C ARG A 144 -38.14 -29.57 19.58
N LYS A 145 -39.03 -28.72 20.09
CA LYS A 145 -38.76 -27.48 20.83
C LYS A 145 -38.38 -27.78 22.29
N GLU A 146 -37.84 -26.74 22.94
CA GLU A 146 -37.65 -26.56 24.40
C GLU A 146 -36.47 -27.33 25.03
N ASP A 147 -35.68 -26.82 25.98
CA ASP A 147 -35.71 -25.67 26.88
C ASP A 147 -34.27 -25.50 27.43
N PHE A 148 -33.78 -24.27 27.63
CA PHE A 148 -32.51 -24.02 28.33
C PHE A 148 -32.80 -23.24 29.62
N SER A 149 -33.04 -24.02 30.68
CA SER A 149 -33.11 -23.56 32.05
C SER A 149 -31.88 -24.04 32.83
N GLN A 150 -31.19 -23.06 33.43
CA GLN A 150 -30.40 -23.12 34.66
C GLN A 150 -29.05 -23.86 34.67
N ASN A 151 -27.99 -23.09 34.91
CA ASN A 151 -27.28 -23.04 36.20
C ASN A 151 -25.75 -22.95 36.03
N SER A 152 -25.14 -21.86 36.49
CA SER A 152 -23.98 -21.90 37.39
C SER A 152 -23.54 -20.47 37.75
N ASN A 153 -23.81 -20.10 39.01
CA ASN A 153 -22.97 -19.21 39.80
C ASN A 153 -21.50 -19.56 39.60
N TYR A 154 -20.62 -18.57 39.39
CA TYR A 154 -19.39 -18.33 40.15
C TYR A 154 -18.75 -16.98 39.72
N LEU A 155 -18.22 -16.27 40.72
CA LEU A 155 -17.16 -15.24 40.64
C LEU A 155 -17.55 -13.79 40.28
N GLU A 156 -18.05 -13.13 41.31
CA GLU A 156 -17.49 -11.89 41.90
C GLU A 156 -16.11 -11.45 41.37
N GLY A 157 -16.03 -10.20 40.88
CA GLY A 157 -14.80 -9.60 40.36
C GLY A 157 -14.97 -8.12 40.04
N ASN A 158 -14.97 -7.31 41.09
CA ASN A 158 -15.10 -5.86 41.12
C ASN A 158 -13.84 -5.19 40.49
N PHE A 159 -13.87 -4.83 39.20
CA PHE A 159 -12.74 -4.20 38.47
C PHE A 159 -12.99 -2.74 38.04
N SER A 160 -13.84 -1.99 38.73
CA SER A 160 -14.17 -0.60 38.37
C SER A 160 -13.48 0.47 39.22
N HIS A 161 -12.42 0.15 39.97
CA HIS A 161 -11.75 1.12 40.88
C HIS A 161 -10.21 1.11 40.85
N GLN A 162 -9.58 0.50 39.83
CA GLN A 162 -8.11 0.41 39.75
C GLN A 162 -7.50 0.94 38.43
N LEU A 163 -8.21 1.79 37.69
CA LEU A 163 -7.72 2.35 36.41
C LEU A 163 -7.53 3.88 36.42
N ASP A 164 -7.61 4.55 37.57
CA ASP A 164 -7.65 6.03 37.63
C ASP A 164 -6.50 6.69 38.40
N ASP A 165 -5.44 5.95 38.77
CA ASP A 165 -4.27 6.54 39.43
C ASP A 165 -2.99 5.82 38.97
N ASP A 166 -2.32 6.40 37.96
CA ASP A 166 -0.86 6.38 37.71
C ASP A 166 -0.52 6.45 36.21
N VAL A 167 -0.60 7.64 35.62
CA VAL A 167 0.09 7.97 34.36
C VAL A 167 1.14 9.04 34.66
N PRO A 168 2.45 8.70 34.70
CA PRO A 168 3.49 9.71 34.74
C PRO A 168 3.86 10.19 33.33
N PHE A 169 4.03 11.51 33.25
CA PHE A 169 4.43 12.42 32.14
C PHE A 169 3.31 13.09 31.33
#